data_AF-A0A918MRV2-F1
#
_entry.id   AF-A0A918MRV2-F1
#
_cell.length_a   1.000
_cell.length_b   1.000
_cell.length_c   1.000
_cell.angle_alpha   90.00
_cell.angle_beta   90.00
_cell.angle_gamma   90.00
#
_symmetry.space_group_name_H-M   'P 1'
#
loop_
_entity.id
_entity.type
_entity.pdbx_description
1 polymer ?
#
loop_
_entity_poly.entity_id
_entity_poly.type
_entity_poly.pdbx_seq_one_letter_code
_entity_poly.pdbx_strand_id
1 'polypeptide(L)'
;MATPSWTAICIGISLLSYAVLYTIVEKLGYYNWANPIKPAGTSTLTCYLMPFFVYPILALIGFQWPSVLTIGIIGILKSLLFSYVIILIVGVLKKQNIRLKI
;
A
#
# COMPACT_ATOMS: atom_id res chain seq x y z
N MET A 1 -0.47 3.63 -25.89
CA MET A 1 -0.11 2.57 -26.86
C MET A 1 0.92 1.70 -26.18
N ALA A 2 0.56 0.48 -25.76
CA ALA A 2 1.50 -0.46 -25.16
C ALA A 2 2.10 -1.30 -26.29
N THR A 3 3.43 -1.29 -26.43
CA THR A 3 4.10 -2.21 -27.35
C THR A 3 3.93 -3.64 -26.81
N PRO A 4 3.59 -4.62 -27.66
CA PRO A 4 3.24 -5.98 -27.22
C PRO A 4 4.38 -6.71 -26.48
N SER A 5 5.63 -6.27 -26.67
CA SER A 5 6.79 -6.74 -25.93
C SER A 5 6.79 -6.31 -24.47
N TRP A 6 6.35 -5.09 -24.14
CA TRP A 6 6.38 -4.58 -22.77
C TRP A 6 5.29 -5.23 -21.90
N THR A 7 4.13 -5.53 -22.49
CA THR A 7 3.07 -6.29 -21.82
C THR A 7 3.50 -7.72 -21.49
N ALA A 8 4.23 -8.38 -22.40
CA ALA A 8 4.74 -9.73 -22.15
C ALA A 8 5.73 -9.78 -20.98
N ILE A 9 6.64 -8.80 -20.89
CA ILE A 9 7.58 -8.67 -19.76
C ILE A 9 6.83 -8.47 -18.45
N CYS A 10 5.84 -7.56 -18.44
CA CYS A 10 5.04 -7.28 -17.25
C CYS A 10 4.27 -8.53 -16.76
N ILE A 11 3.65 -9.27 -17.70
CA ILE A 11 2.95 -10.52 -17.38
C ILE A 11 3.92 -11.57 -16.85
N GLY A 12 5.10 -11.73 -17.47
CA GLY A 12 6.12 -12.67 -17.00
C GLY A 12 6.58 -12.38 -15.57
N ILE A 13 6.87 -11.11 -15.25
CA ILE A 13 7.25 -10.69 -13.89
C ILE A 13 6.09 -10.90 -12.90
N SER A 14 4.85 -10.64 -13.33
CA SER A 14 3.66 -10.84 -12.50
C SER A 14 3.43 -12.32 -12.18
N LEU A 15 3.60 -13.21 -13.16
CA LEU A 15 3.48 -14.66 -12.95
C LEU A 15 4.59 -15.20 -12.05
N LEU A 16 5.83 -14.75 -12.25
CA LEU A 16 6.96 -15.12 -11.40
C LEU A 16 6.74 -14.67 -9.94
N SER A 17 6.34 -13.41 -9.74
CA SER A 17 6.06 -12.90 -8.39
C SER A 17 4.89 -13.64 -7.72
N TYR A 18 3.84 -13.96 -8.47
CA TYR A 18 2.74 -14.79 -7.98
C TYR A 18 3.21 -16.20 -7.58
N ALA A 19 4.04 -16.86 -8.39
CA ALA A 19 4.54 -18.20 -8.09
C ALA A 19 5.41 -18.24 -6.80
N VAL A 20 6.24 -17.21 -6.59
CA VAL A 20 7.05 -17.06 -5.37
C VAL A 20 6.14 -16.87 -4.15
N LEU A 21 5.19 -15.94 -4.22
CA LEU A 21 4.26 -15.68 -3.14
C LEU A 21 3.39 -16.90 -2.82
N TYR A 22 2.89 -17.59 -3.85
CA TYR A 22 2.13 -18.83 -3.70
C TYR A 22 2.94 -19.89 -2.93
N THR A 23 4.22 -20.06 -3.28
CA THR A 23 5.07 -21.04 -2.60
C THR A 23 5.28 -20.68 -1.12
N ILE A 24 5.51 -19.40 -0.81
CA ILE A 24 5.73 -18.92 0.57
C ILE A 24 4.46 -19.03 1.42
N VAL A 25 3.31 -18.69 0.85
CA VAL A 25 2.05 -18.65 1.60
C VAL A 25 1.42 -20.03 1.72
N GLU A 26 1.32 -20.77 0.61
CA GLU A 26 0.59 -22.04 0.55
C GLU A 26 1.46 -23.24 0.96
N LYS A 27 2.72 -23.33 0.49
CA LYS A 27 3.57 -24.47 0.87
C LYS A 27 4.24 -24.30 2.22
N LEU A 28 4.67 -23.09 2.56
CA LEU A 28 5.37 -22.83 3.83
C LEU A 28 4.45 -22.34 4.95
N GLY A 29 3.18 -22.00 4.66
CA GLY A 29 2.21 -21.61 5.68
C GLY A 29 2.50 -20.28 6.37
N TYR A 30 3.39 -19.43 5.82
CA TYR A 30 3.73 -18.13 6.42
C TYR A 30 2.70 -17.05 6.05
N TYR A 31 1.50 -17.12 6.63
CA TYR A 31 0.45 -16.11 6.43
C TYR A 31 0.49 -14.96 7.45
N ASN A 32 1.17 -15.14 8.60
CA ASN A 32 1.16 -14.17 9.70
C ASN A 32 1.78 -12.82 9.33
N TRP A 33 2.81 -12.80 8.49
CA TRP A 33 3.46 -11.55 8.06
C TRP A 33 2.55 -10.69 7.16
N ALA A 34 1.63 -11.32 6.43
CA ALA A 34 0.67 -10.61 5.58
C ALA A 34 -0.56 -10.08 6.35
N ASN A 35 -0.78 -10.51 7.59
CA ASN A 35 -1.96 -10.14 8.38
C ASN A 35 -2.18 -8.62 8.56
N PRO A 36 -1.16 -7.78 8.83
CA PRO A 36 -1.34 -6.32 8.88
C PRO A 36 -1.58 -5.68 7.50
N ILE A 37 -1.24 -6.36 6.40
CA ILE A 37 -1.37 -5.86 5.02
C ILE A 37 -2.66 -6.36 4.35
N LYS A 38 -3.29 -7.41 4.86
CA LYS A 38 -4.63 -7.89 4.45
C LYS A 38 -5.66 -6.77 4.20
N PRO A 39 -5.81 -5.73 5.05
CA PRO A 39 -6.78 -4.67 4.79
C PRO A 39 -6.54 -3.94 3.47
N ALA A 40 -5.28 -3.75 3.05
CA ALA A 40 -4.95 -3.14 1.77
C ALA A 40 -5.48 -3.95 0.57
N GLY A 41 -5.42 -5.29 0.65
CA GLY A 41 -5.90 -6.18 -0.41
C GLY A 41 -7.43 -6.30 -0.49
N THR A 42 -8.12 -6.19 0.65
CA THR A 42 -9.59 -6.32 0.70
C THR A 42 -10.36 -5.03 0.42
N SER A 43 -9.71 -3.88 0.56
CA SER A 43 -10.33 -2.56 0.39
C SER A 43 -9.35 -1.64 -0.34
N THR A 44 -8.87 -2.11 -1.49
CA THR A 44 -7.93 -1.42 -2.38
C THR A 44 -8.39 0.00 -2.70
N LEU A 45 -9.70 0.18 -2.96
CA LEU A 45 -10.29 1.48 -3.24
C LEU A 45 -10.16 2.46 -2.06
N THR A 46 -10.44 2.01 -0.84
CA THR A 46 -10.24 2.84 0.37
C THR A 46 -8.77 3.14 0.59
N CYS A 47 -7.89 2.17 0.40
CA CYS A 47 -6.44 2.36 0.55
C CYS A 47 -5.89 3.38 -0.46
N TYR A 48 -6.44 3.43 -1.66
CA TYR A 48 -6.10 4.41 -2.69
C TYR A 48 -6.66 5.81 -2.38
N LEU A 49 -7.86 5.88 -1.80
CA LEU A 49 -8.50 7.15 -1.43
C LEU A 49 -7.98 7.75 -0.13
N MET A 50 -7.45 6.94 0.79
CA MET A 50 -7.03 7.41 2.12
C MET A 50 -5.95 8.51 2.06
N PRO A 51 -4.90 8.41 1.22
CA PRO A 51 -3.96 9.51 1.01
C PRO A 51 -4.66 10.81 0.57
N PHE A 52 -5.66 10.72 -0.32
CA PHE A 52 -6.43 11.89 -0.77
C PHE A 52 -7.22 12.56 0.35
N PHE A 53 -7.56 11.83 1.42
CA PHE A 53 -8.14 12.42 2.63
C PHE A 53 -7.07 12.97 3.58
N VAL A 54 -5.96 12.26 3.74
CA VAL A 54 -4.90 12.64 4.72
C VAL A 54 -4.15 13.89 4.29
N TYR A 55 -3.82 14.04 3.00
CA TYR A 55 -3.09 15.21 2.49
C TYR A 55 -3.80 16.55 2.75
N PRO A 56 -5.11 16.73 2.47
CA PRO A 56 -5.80 17.99 2.77
C PRO A 56 -5.94 18.23 4.27
N ILE A 57 -6.08 17.20 5.10
CA ILE A 57 -6.09 17.33 6.57
C ILE A 57 -4.71 17.82 7.06
N LEU A 58 -3.61 17.26 6.54
CA LEU A 58 -2.25 17.72 6.83
C LEU A 58 -2.02 19.16 6.37
N ALA A 59 -2.55 19.53 5.20
CA ALA A 59 -2.48 20.89 4.67
C ALA A 59 -3.23 21.90 5.56
N LEU A 60 -4.41 21.53 6.07
CA LEU A 60 -5.19 22.34 7.01
C LEU A 60 -4.49 22.53 8.36
N ILE A 61 -3.72 21.54 8.81
CA ILE A 61 -2.91 21.62 10.04
C ILE A 61 -1.65 22.48 9.82
N GLY A 62 -1.31 22.85 8.58
CA GLY A 62 -0.15 23.69 8.26
C GLY A 62 1.19 22.99 8.51
N PHE A 63 1.20 21.65 8.66
CA PHE A 63 2.39 20.89 9.00
C PHE A 63 3.27 20.67 7.75
N GLN A 64 4.31 21.48 7.61
CA GLN A 64 5.30 21.35 6.56
C GLN A 64 6.48 20.52 7.08
N TRP A 65 6.70 19.33 6.49
CA TRP A 65 7.88 18.53 6.83
C TRP A 65 9.15 19.26 6.40
N PRO A 66 10.18 19.37 7.27
CA PRO A 66 11.42 20.05 6.93
C PRO A 66 12.08 19.35 5.74
N SER A 67 12.59 20.16 4.80
CA SER A 67 13.10 19.74 3.48
C SER A 67 14.19 18.66 3.52
N VAL A 68 14.86 18.50 4.65
CA VAL A 68 15.86 17.44 4.91
C VAL A 68 15.24 16.03 4.91
N LEU A 69 13.96 15.87 5.24
CA LEU A 69 13.26 14.58 5.21
C LEU A 69 12.72 14.18 3.83
N THR A 70 12.80 15.06 2.84
CA THR A 70 12.24 14.83 1.50
C THR A 70 13.31 14.37 0.50
N ILE A 71 14.59 14.38 0.90
CA ILE A 71 15.70 14.18 -0.01
C ILE A 71 16.35 12.81 0.24
N GLY A 72 16.55 12.04 -0.83
CA GLY A 72 17.28 10.78 -0.83
C GLY A 72 16.56 9.63 -0.09
N ILE A 73 17.36 8.74 0.51
CA ILE A 73 16.91 7.48 1.14
C ILE A 73 15.92 7.72 2.30
N ILE A 74 16.07 8.84 3.01
CA ILE A 74 15.17 9.24 4.10
C ILE A 74 13.74 9.46 3.59
N GLY A 75 13.57 10.02 2.39
CA GLY A 75 12.26 10.23 1.78
C GLY A 75 11.54 8.92 1.42
N ILE A 76 12.31 7.91 0.97
CA ILE A 76 11.79 6.56 0.66
C ILE A 76 11.32 5.89 1.95
N LEU A 77 12.15 5.92 2.99
CA LEU A 77 11.82 5.33 4.29
C LEU A 77 10.57 5.99 4.90
N LYS A 78 10.48 7.33 4.83
CA LYS A 78 9.30 8.09 5.27
C LYS A 78 8.04 7.67 4.51
N SER A 79 8.14 7.49 3.19
CA SER A 79 7.00 7.13 2.35
C SER A 79 6.52 5.70 2.62
N LEU A 80 7.45 4.77 2.85
CA LEU A 80 7.15 3.41 3.30
C LEU A 80 6.44 3.40 4.65
N LEU A 81 6.99 4.11 5.65
CA LEU A 81 6.36 4.22 6.97
C LEU A 81 4.98 4.87 6.90
N PHE A 82 4.84 5.96 6.13
CA PHE A 82 3.57 6.64 5.95
C PHE A 82 2.52 5.73 5.31
N SER A 83 2.87 5.01 4.25
CA SER A 83 1.97 4.04 3.62
C SER A 83 1.60 2.91 4.59
N TYR A 84 2.54 2.40 5.37
CA TYR A 84 2.28 1.37 6.37
C TYR A 84 1.32 1.84 7.47
N VAL A 85 1.50 3.06 7.98
CA VAL A 85 0.60 3.67 8.96
C VAL A 85 -0.80 3.84 8.37
N ILE A 86 -0.92 4.29 7.12
CA ILE A 86 -2.21 4.40 6.42
C ILE A 86 -2.91 3.05 6.34
N ILE A 87 -2.19 1.99 5.93
CA ILE A 87 -2.74 0.63 5.81
C ILE A 87 -3.26 0.13 7.17
N LEU A 88 -2.52 0.39 8.25
CA LEU A 88 -2.96 0.04 9.60
C LEU A 88 -4.23 0.79 10.00
N ILE A 89 -4.29 2.11 9.76
CA ILE A 89 -5.48 2.93 10.07
C ILE A 89 -6.68 2.42 9.26
N VAL A 90 -6.52 2.15 7.96
CA VAL A 90 -7.58 1.57 7.11
C VAL A 90 -8.01 0.20 7.63
N GLY A 91 -7.07 -0.63 8.10
CA GLY A 91 -7.38 -1.92 8.70
C GLY A 91 -8.20 -1.83 9.98
N VAL A 92 -7.86 -0.88 10.86
CA VAL A 92 -8.63 -0.58 12.07
C VAL A 92 -10.02 -0.05 11.70
N LEU A 93 -10.10 0.87 10.74
CA LEU A 93 -11.35 1.48 10.29
C LEU A 93 -12.29 0.43 9.66
N LYS A 94 -11.74 -0.49 8.86
CA LYS A 94 -12.47 -1.64 8.30
C LYS A 94 -12.99 -2.57 9.40
N LYS A 95 -12.19 -2.84 10.44
CA LYS A 95 -12.60 -3.67 11.59
C LYS A 95 -13.79 -3.06 12.34
N GLN A 96 -13.91 -1.73 12.34
CA GLN A 96 -15.05 -1.01 12.92
C GLN A 96 -16.30 -1.00 12.04
N ASN A 97 -16.33 -1.74 10.92
CA ASN A 97 -17.47 -1.83 10.00
C ASN A 97 -17.93 -0.47 9.42
N ILE A 98 -17.08 0.56 9.45
CA ILE A 98 -17.34 1.81 8.76
C ILE A 98 -17.06 1.57 7.28
N ARG A 99 -18.04 0.96 6.60
CA ARG A 99 -18.08 0.96 5.14
C ARG A 99 -18.41 2.38 4.74
N LEU A 100 -17.41 3.14 4.29
CA LEU A 100 -17.70 4.30 3.45
C LEU A 100 -18.40 3.75 2.20
N LYS A 101 -19.72 3.82 2.23
CA LYS A 101 -20.58 3.73 1.07
C LYS A 101 -20.41 5.07 0.36
N ILE A 102 -19.65 5.08 -0.72
CA ILE A 102 -19.78 6.10 -1.75
C ILE A 102 -20.94 5.66 -2.64
#